data_AF-A0A7W7U2W5-F1
#
_entry.id   AF-A0A7W7U2W5-F1
#
_cell.length_a   1.000
_cell.length_b   1.000
_cell.length_c   1.000
_cell.angle_alpha   90.00
_cell.angle_beta   90.00
_cell.angle_gamma   90.00
#
_symmetry.space_group_name_H-M   'P 1'
#
loop_
_entity.id
_entity.type
_entity.pdbx_description
1 polymer ?
#
loop_
_entity_poly.entity_id
_entity_poly.type
_entity_poly.pdbx_seq_one_letter_code
_entity_poly.pdbx_strand_id
1 'polypeptide(L)'
;MLHRHTLAAVAAGILLTAGIGATIPAGAADAPALNASTPATAQVVNVRWGGHATFDRLVIDVRGALPPVTVHQVRSLHYDGSGNRVPLAGKHFLEIKLSPATAHDDAGRSVYHGPRLLKISLPALKGVALTGDFEGVVTIGAAFDTKPDFKTFRLHSPERFVVDIAHPMAGCGA
;
A
#
# COMPACT_ATOMS: atom_id res chain seq x y z
N MET A 1 49.00 -53.99 -25.90
CA MET A 1 48.16 -55.17 -25.52
C MET A 1 46.74 -54.64 -25.28
N LEU A 2 45.97 -54.23 -26.29
CA LEU A 2 45.26 -54.94 -27.36
C LEU A 2 44.41 -56.14 -26.88
N HIS A 3 43.10 -55.94 -26.75
CA HIS A 3 42.03 -56.95 -26.88
C HIS A 3 40.83 -56.23 -27.55
N ARG A 4 40.81 -56.12 -28.88
CA ARG A 4 40.34 -57.09 -29.90
C ARG A 4 38.83 -57.32 -29.83
N HIS A 5 38.18 -56.78 -30.87
CA HIS A 5 36.78 -56.92 -31.23
C HIS A 5 36.43 -58.35 -31.69
N THR A 6 35.22 -58.80 -31.41
CA THR A 6 34.58 -59.94 -32.10
C THR A 6 33.28 -59.47 -32.77
N LEU A 7 33.28 -59.55 -34.10
CA LEU A 7 32.12 -59.47 -35.00
C LEU A 7 31.60 -60.89 -35.29
N ALA A 8 30.28 -61.08 -35.27
CA ALA A 8 29.48 -62.09 -36.02
C ALA A 8 28.03 -62.01 -35.51
N ALA A 9 26.94 -62.11 -36.27
CA ALA A 9 26.70 -62.40 -37.67
C ALA A 9 25.38 -61.74 -38.11
N VAL A 10 25.27 -61.49 -39.41
CA VAL A 10 24.06 -61.03 -40.12
C VAL A 10 23.09 -62.20 -40.33
N ALA A 11 21.79 -61.97 -40.13
CA ALA A 11 20.74 -62.69 -40.85
C ALA A 11 19.50 -61.80 -41.01
N ALA A 12 19.04 -61.69 -42.25
CA ALA A 12 17.99 -60.82 -42.73
C ALA A 12 16.58 -61.35 -42.43
N GLY A 13 15.63 -60.42 -42.34
CA GLY A 13 14.21 -60.71 -42.32
C GLY A 13 13.39 -59.43 -42.48
N ILE A 14 13.14 -59.03 -43.73
CA ILE A 14 12.17 -57.98 -44.07
C ILE A 14 10.77 -58.59 -44.05
N LEU A 15 9.85 -57.99 -43.29
CA LEU A 15 8.43 -58.05 -43.63
C LEU A 15 7.74 -56.72 -43.24
N LEU A 16 7.20 -56.05 -44.25
CA LEU A 16 6.37 -54.85 -44.15
C LEU A 16 4.97 -55.21 -43.64
N THR A 17 4.40 -54.39 -42.74
CA THR A 17 2.98 -53.99 -42.79
C THR A 17 2.65 -52.84 -41.83
N ALA A 18 2.17 -51.75 -42.45
CA ALA A 18 1.07 -50.86 -42.06
C ALA A 18 0.99 -50.24 -40.64
N GLY A 19 1.02 -48.91 -40.60
CA GLY A 19 0.55 -48.12 -39.45
C GLY A 19 0.92 -46.64 -39.53
N ILE A 20 0.39 -45.92 -40.51
CA ILE A 20 0.52 -44.45 -40.60
C ILE A 20 -0.46 -43.82 -39.61
N GLY A 21 0.04 -42.91 -38.76
CA GLY A 21 -0.79 -41.85 -38.17
C GLY A 21 -0.79 -41.76 -36.66
N ALA A 22 0.33 -41.38 -36.04
CA ALA A 22 0.29 -40.69 -34.75
C ALA A 22 0.26 -39.18 -35.02
N THR A 23 -0.94 -38.59 -35.08
CA THR A 23 -1.06 -37.12 -35.06
C THR A 23 -0.78 -36.65 -33.64
N ILE A 24 0.40 -36.08 -33.42
CA ILE A 24 0.66 -35.27 -32.22
C ILE A 24 -0.11 -33.95 -32.44
N PRO A 25 -1.10 -33.59 -31.60
CA PRO A 25 -1.57 -32.21 -31.62
C PRO A 25 -0.43 -31.35 -31.08
N ALA A 26 0.35 -30.76 -31.97
CA ALA A 26 1.18 -29.60 -31.67
C ALA A 26 0.24 -28.40 -31.47
N GLY A 27 -0.45 -28.40 -30.32
CA GLY A 27 -1.24 -27.30 -29.83
C GLY A 27 -0.56 -26.68 -28.62
N ALA A 28 0.72 -26.31 -28.76
CA ALA A 28 1.30 -25.31 -27.87
C ALA A 28 0.65 -23.98 -28.27
N ALA A 29 -0.54 -23.73 -27.74
CA ALA A 29 -1.09 -22.40 -27.75
C ALA A 29 -0.08 -21.51 -27.02
N ASP A 30 0.56 -20.61 -27.75
CA ASP A 30 1.13 -19.38 -27.21
C ASP A 30 -0.03 -18.63 -26.54
N ALA A 31 -0.37 -19.02 -25.31
CA ALA A 31 -1.15 -18.16 -24.46
C ALA A 31 -0.31 -16.90 -24.28
N PRO A 32 -0.81 -15.71 -24.67
CA PRO A 32 -0.08 -14.50 -24.36
C PRO A 32 0.13 -14.50 -22.85
N ALA A 33 1.39 -14.51 -22.43
CA ALA A 33 1.75 -14.26 -21.05
C ALA A 33 1.14 -12.90 -20.72
N LEU A 34 0.00 -12.91 -20.03
CA LEU A 34 -0.51 -11.72 -19.39
C LEU A 34 0.59 -11.32 -18.44
N ASN A 35 1.36 -10.31 -18.82
CA ASN A 35 2.19 -9.55 -17.91
C ASN A 35 1.22 -8.98 -16.88
N ALA A 36 0.89 -9.78 -15.86
CA ALA A 36 0.24 -9.32 -14.66
C ALA A 36 1.27 -8.39 -14.01
N SER A 37 1.28 -7.13 -14.45
CA SER A 37 1.96 -6.07 -13.74
C SER A 37 1.39 -6.13 -12.33
N THR A 38 2.19 -6.57 -11.36
CA THR A 38 1.84 -6.43 -9.95
C THR A 38 1.35 -4.99 -9.79
N PRO A 39 0.12 -4.77 -9.26
CA PRO A 39 -0.37 -3.43 -9.07
C PRO A 39 0.67 -2.65 -8.26
N ALA A 40 1.17 -1.55 -8.81
CA ALA A 40 2.16 -0.75 -8.13
C ALA A 40 1.60 -0.35 -6.76
N THR A 41 2.33 -0.67 -5.68
CA THR A 41 1.94 -0.31 -4.32
C THR A 41 1.78 1.20 -4.23
N ALA A 42 0.68 1.66 -3.64
CA ALA A 42 0.41 3.07 -3.51
C ALA A 42 1.48 3.75 -2.66
N GLN A 43 1.95 4.92 -3.08
CA GLN A 43 2.97 5.66 -2.33
C GLN A 43 2.36 6.87 -1.65
N VAL A 44 2.39 6.90 -0.32
CA VAL A 44 2.03 8.10 0.46
C VAL A 44 3.20 9.07 0.40
N VAL A 45 2.98 10.23 -0.22
CA VAL A 45 4.06 11.18 -0.50
C VAL A 45 4.00 12.44 0.36
N ASN A 46 2.83 12.77 0.90
CA ASN A 46 2.70 13.98 1.70
C ASN A 46 1.46 13.94 2.59
N VAL A 47 1.48 14.72 3.67
CA VAL A 47 0.30 15.10 4.43
C VAL A 47 0.26 16.61 4.58
N ARG A 48 -0.87 17.21 4.20
CA ARG A 48 -1.13 18.65 4.28
C ARG A 48 -2.44 18.92 4.99
N TRP A 49 -2.59 20.13 5.51
CA TRP A 49 -3.80 20.55 6.21
C TRP A 49 -4.17 22.00 5.90
N GLY A 50 -5.42 22.35 6.17
CA GLY A 50 -5.92 23.72 6.03
C GLY A 50 -7.15 23.95 6.89
N GLY A 51 -7.27 25.16 7.44
CA GLY A 51 -8.46 25.60 8.14
C GLY A 51 -9.50 26.13 7.15
N HIS A 52 -10.76 25.78 7.36
CA HIS A 52 -11.93 26.34 6.66
C HIS A 52 -12.88 26.96 7.69
N ALA A 53 -13.97 27.59 7.22
CA ALA A 53 -14.89 28.33 8.10
C ALA A 53 -15.57 27.47 9.18
N THR A 54 -15.83 26.18 8.88
CA THR A 54 -16.58 25.27 9.77
C THR A 54 -15.91 23.92 10.00
N PHE A 55 -14.75 23.69 9.37
CA PHE A 55 -14.01 22.44 9.48
C PHE A 55 -12.52 22.67 9.23
N ASP A 56 -11.69 21.77 9.71
CA ASP A 56 -10.31 21.64 9.28
C ASP A 56 -10.20 20.47 8.32
N ARG A 57 -9.34 20.59 7.31
CA ARG A 57 -9.11 19.53 6.33
C ARG A 57 -7.71 18.98 6.51
N LEU A 58 -7.59 17.66 6.60
CA LEU A 58 -6.35 16.91 6.45
C LEU A 58 -6.39 16.17 5.10
N VAL A 59 -5.31 16.26 4.33
CA VAL A 59 -5.19 15.59 3.02
C VAL A 59 -3.92 14.76 3.01
N ILE A 60 -4.06 13.48 2.69
CA ILE A 60 -2.96 12.56 2.43
C ILE A 60 -2.83 12.44 0.91
N ASP A 61 -1.70 12.91 0.37
CA ASP A 61 -1.41 12.84 -1.05
C ASP A 61 -0.79 11.49 -1.39
N VAL A 62 -1.32 10.83 -2.43
CA VAL A 62 -0.93 9.47 -2.82
C VAL A 62 -0.55 9.44 -4.30
N ARG A 63 0.55 8.74 -4.61
CA ARG A 63 0.91 8.34 -5.98
C ARG A 63 0.47 6.89 -6.22
N GLY A 64 -0.02 6.63 -7.42
CA GLY A 64 -0.67 5.35 -7.73
C GLY A 64 -2.14 5.34 -7.31
N ALA A 65 -2.82 4.20 -7.47
CA ALA A 65 -4.22 4.06 -7.12
C ALA A 65 -4.41 4.17 -5.59
N LEU A 66 -5.42 4.92 -5.15
CA LEU A 66 -5.67 5.06 -3.72
C LEU A 66 -6.09 3.71 -3.10
N PRO A 67 -5.35 3.19 -2.10
CA PRO A 67 -5.64 1.89 -1.51
C PRO A 67 -6.87 1.97 -0.59
N PRO A 68 -7.35 0.83 -0.07
CA PRO A 68 -8.20 0.83 1.13
C PRO A 68 -7.58 1.68 2.25
N VAL A 69 -8.45 2.46 2.92
CA VAL A 69 -8.06 3.31 4.04
C VAL A 69 -9.00 3.04 5.20
N THR A 70 -8.45 2.79 6.39
CA THR A 70 -9.21 2.72 7.63
C THR A 70 -8.89 3.93 8.51
N VAL A 71 -9.90 4.42 9.23
CA VAL A 71 -9.76 5.54 10.16
C VAL A 71 -10.39 5.14 11.48
N HIS A 72 -9.56 5.05 12.53
CA HIS A 72 -10.00 4.63 13.86
C HIS A 72 -9.76 5.75 14.87
N GLN A 73 -10.76 5.99 15.73
CA GLN A 73 -10.56 6.79 16.93
C GLN A 73 -9.84 5.95 17.99
N VAL A 74 -8.72 6.45 18.48
CA VAL A 74 -7.87 5.75 19.45
C VAL A 74 -7.55 6.64 20.65
N ARG A 75 -7.23 6.01 21.80
CA ARG A 75 -6.85 6.71 23.04
C ARG A 75 -5.40 7.19 23.03
N SER A 76 -4.54 6.53 22.28
CA SER A 76 -3.15 6.90 22.08
C SER A 76 -2.67 6.35 20.74
N LEU A 77 -1.66 7.03 20.18
CA LEU A 77 -0.94 6.59 18.98
C LEU A 77 0.41 6.02 19.39
N HIS A 78 0.88 5.02 18.66
CA HIS A 78 2.19 4.42 18.83
C HIS A 78 2.90 4.35 17.48
N TYR A 79 4.23 4.42 17.51
CA TYR A 79 5.04 4.21 16.31
C TYR A 79 5.07 2.72 15.96
N ASP A 80 4.82 2.40 14.70
CA ASP A 80 4.89 1.03 14.20
C ASP A 80 6.33 0.49 14.36
N GLY A 81 6.46 -0.82 14.59
CA GLY A 81 7.74 -1.48 14.88
C GLY A 81 8.27 -1.26 16.30
N SER A 82 8.35 -0.01 16.77
CA SER A 82 8.91 0.29 18.11
C SER A 82 7.89 0.17 19.24
N GLY A 83 6.60 0.42 18.98
CA GLY A 83 5.55 0.49 19.99
C GLY A 83 5.61 1.73 20.90
N ASN A 84 6.57 2.63 20.71
CA ASN A 84 6.70 3.83 21.52
C ASN A 84 5.53 4.79 21.29
N ARG A 85 5.05 5.44 22.34
CA ARG A 85 3.96 6.42 22.23
C ARG A 85 4.39 7.61 21.38
N VAL A 86 3.51 8.02 20.46
CA VAL A 86 3.72 9.23 19.65
C VAL A 86 3.46 10.47 20.54
N PRO A 87 4.40 11.43 20.62
CA PRO A 87 4.28 12.60 21.48
C PRO A 87 3.48 13.73 20.82
N LEU A 88 2.29 13.41 20.30
CA LEU A 88 1.35 14.42 19.78
C LEU A 88 0.56 15.07 20.93
N ALA A 89 0.45 16.40 20.87
CA ALA A 89 -0.40 17.17 21.77
C ALA A 89 -1.89 16.94 21.45
N GLY A 90 -2.69 16.64 22.47
CA GLY A 90 -4.11 16.37 22.33
C GLY A 90 -4.58 15.28 23.29
N LYS A 91 -5.90 15.11 23.38
CA LYS A 91 -6.57 14.10 24.23
C LYS A 91 -7.27 13.01 23.41
N HIS A 92 -7.52 13.28 22.13
CA HIS A 92 -8.18 12.37 21.20
C HIS A 92 -7.33 12.24 19.93
N PHE A 93 -7.35 11.06 19.32
CA PHE A 93 -6.52 10.77 18.15
C PHE A 93 -7.28 10.00 17.08
N LEU A 94 -6.88 10.21 15.84
CA LEU A 94 -7.23 9.35 14.71
C LEU A 94 -5.98 8.59 14.26
N GLU A 95 -6.12 7.27 14.12
CA GLU A 95 -5.19 6.40 13.41
C GLU A 95 -5.73 6.17 12.00
N ILE A 96 -4.97 6.60 10.98
CA ILE A 96 -5.34 6.50 9.57
C ILE A 96 -4.37 5.53 8.90
N LYS A 97 -4.85 4.36 8.48
CA LYS A 97 -4.03 3.32 7.87
C LYS A 97 -4.35 3.17 6.40
N LEU A 98 -3.32 3.21 5.56
CA LEU A 98 -3.39 2.94 4.13
C LEU A 98 -2.67 1.63 3.85
N SER A 99 -3.36 0.66 3.24
CA SER A 99 -2.75 -0.63 2.88
C SER A 99 -3.45 -1.27 1.68
N PRO A 100 -2.70 -1.80 0.69
CA PRO A 100 -1.24 -1.80 0.61
C PRO A 100 -0.67 -0.41 0.24
N ALA A 101 0.31 0.08 1.00
CA ALA A 101 0.98 1.35 0.75
C ALA A 101 2.42 1.40 1.28
N THR A 102 3.26 2.28 0.72
CA THR A 102 4.59 2.63 1.26
C THR A 102 4.80 4.14 1.29
N ALA A 103 5.72 4.60 2.13
CA ALA A 103 6.25 5.97 2.14
C ALA A 103 7.77 5.99 1.81
N HIS A 104 8.25 4.89 1.20
CA HIS A 104 9.59 4.70 0.64
C HIS A 104 9.52 4.09 -0.77
N ASP A 105 10.63 4.21 -1.50
CA ASP A 105 10.87 3.52 -2.77
C ASP A 105 11.53 2.16 -2.58
N ASP A 106 11.74 1.43 -3.68
CA ASP A 106 12.29 0.06 -3.67
C ASP A 106 13.71 -0.03 -3.10
N ALA A 107 14.44 1.10 -3.03
CA ALA A 107 15.76 1.18 -2.39
C ALA A 107 15.67 1.54 -0.89
N GLY A 108 14.45 1.62 -0.34
CA GLY A 108 14.17 2.01 1.05
C GLY A 108 14.33 3.51 1.32
N ARG A 109 14.50 4.34 0.29
CA ARG A 109 14.62 5.80 0.47
C ARG A 109 13.23 6.39 0.62
N SER A 110 13.05 7.28 1.61
CA SER A 110 11.74 7.90 1.82
C SER A 110 11.32 8.74 0.62
N VAL A 111 10.08 8.55 0.19
CA VAL A 111 9.40 9.39 -0.81
C VAL A 111 8.39 10.35 -0.15
N TYR A 112 8.34 10.35 1.18
CA TYR A 112 7.45 11.16 1.97
C TYR A 112 8.08 12.51 2.29
N HIS A 113 7.44 13.58 1.82
CA HIS A 113 7.87 14.97 1.98
C HIS A 113 7.10 15.71 3.08
N GLY A 114 6.11 15.05 3.69
CA GLY A 114 5.32 15.63 4.77
C GLY A 114 6.05 15.63 6.12
N PRO A 115 5.43 16.22 7.16
CA PRO A 115 6.01 16.20 8.50
C PRO A 115 6.02 14.78 9.07
N ARG A 116 7.12 14.39 9.72
CA ARG A 116 7.17 13.17 10.54
C ARG A 116 6.39 13.32 11.84
N LEU A 117 6.47 14.49 12.46
CA LEU A 117 5.72 14.86 13.66
C LEU A 117 5.63 16.38 13.70
N LEU A 118 4.43 16.92 13.77
CA LEU A 118 4.22 18.35 13.82
C LEU A 118 3.01 18.73 14.67
N LYS A 119 3.19 19.78 15.47
CA LYS A 119 2.10 20.46 16.17
C LYS A 119 1.43 21.46 15.24
N ILE A 120 0.10 21.46 15.23
CA ILE A 120 -0.73 22.33 14.40
C ILE A 120 -1.62 23.16 15.33
N SER A 121 -1.93 24.40 14.94
CA SER A 121 -2.84 25.28 15.69
C SER A 121 -4.01 25.69 14.79
N LEU A 122 -4.88 24.73 14.47
CA LEU A 122 -6.16 24.98 13.83
C LEU A 122 -7.31 24.79 14.84
N PRO A 123 -8.54 25.26 14.55
CA PRO A 123 -9.67 25.13 15.49
C PRO A 123 -9.91 23.71 16.01
N ALA A 124 -9.89 22.69 15.15
CA ALA A 124 -10.04 21.29 15.52
C ALA A 124 -8.72 20.51 15.53
N LEU A 125 -7.90 20.61 14.47
CA LEU A 125 -6.67 19.82 14.31
C LEU A 125 -5.48 20.40 15.12
N LYS A 126 -4.86 19.57 15.96
CA LYS A 126 -3.78 19.97 16.89
C LYS A 126 -2.42 19.38 16.58
N GLY A 127 -2.35 18.39 15.71
CA GLY A 127 -1.10 17.87 15.21
C GLY A 127 -1.27 16.66 14.31
N VAL A 128 -0.18 16.32 13.64
CA VAL A 128 -0.10 15.21 12.70
C VAL A 128 1.25 14.51 12.81
N ALA A 129 1.29 13.20 12.57
CA ALA A 129 2.51 12.43 12.53
C ALA A 129 2.43 11.31 11.49
N LEU A 130 3.56 11.01 10.85
CA LEU A 130 3.78 9.72 10.21
C LEU A 130 4.19 8.74 11.30
N THR A 131 3.30 7.80 11.64
CA THR A 131 3.51 6.87 12.76
C THR A 131 4.05 5.51 12.30
N GLY A 132 3.95 5.21 11.00
CA GLY A 132 4.57 4.01 10.45
C GLY A 132 4.58 3.96 8.93
N ASP A 133 5.53 3.19 8.43
CA ASP A 133 5.74 2.83 7.03
C ASP A 133 6.45 1.47 7.02
N PHE A 134 5.68 0.41 7.24
CA PHE A 134 6.21 -0.93 7.53
C PHE A 134 5.25 -2.00 7.00
N GLU A 135 5.78 -3.11 6.48
CA GLU A 135 5.00 -4.26 5.98
C GLU A 135 3.89 -3.92 4.97
N GLY A 136 4.09 -2.86 4.17
CA GLY A 136 3.07 -2.41 3.20
C GLY A 136 1.90 -1.67 3.84
N VAL A 137 2.09 -1.11 5.03
CA VAL A 137 1.13 -0.24 5.72
C VAL A 137 1.79 1.09 6.00
N VAL A 138 1.13 2.18 5.60
CA VAL A 138 1.46 3.53 6.05
C VAL A 138 0.42 3.98 7.05
N THR A 139 0.87 4.42 8.22
CA THR A 139 0.02 4.90 9.30
C THR A 139 0.26 6.39 9.55
N ILE A 140 -0.80 7.18 9.46
CA ILE A 140 -0.82 8.61 9.80
C ILE A 140 -1.65 8.81 11.08
N GLY A 141 -1.07 9.52 12.04
CA GLY A 141 -1.73 9.93 13.26
C GLY A 141 -2.19 11.39 13.19
N ALA A 142 -3.39 11.70 13.66
CA ALA A 142 -3.88 13.06 13.85
C ALA A 142 -4.37 13.27 15.28
N ALA A 143 -4.18 14.46 15.84
CA ALA A 143 -4.49 14.77 17.24
C ALA A 143 -5.47 15.93 17.40
N PHE A 144 -6.28 15.84 18.45
CA PHE A 144 -7.41 16.73 18.75
C PHE A 144 -7.55 16.95 20.26
N ASP A 145 -8.03 18.13 20.66
CA ASP A 145 -8.32 18.43 22.08
C ASP A 145 -9.65 17.84 22.55
N THR A 146 -10.63 17.75 21.64
CA THR A 146 -11.95 17.16 21.86
C THR A 146 -12.16 15.96 20.92
N LYS A 147 -13.17 15.13 21.18
CA LYS A 147 -13.52 14.02 20.29
C LYS A 147 -13.81 14.56 18.88
N PRO A 148 -13.09 14.12 17.84
CA PRO A 148 -13.30 14.62 16.49
C PRO A 148 -14.60 14.07 15.91
N ASP A 149 -15.38 14.94 15.27
CA ASP A 149 -16.43 14.58 14.33
C ASP A 149 -15.89 14.79 12.91
N PHE A 150 -15.95 13.77 12.07
CA PHE A 150 -15.24 13.78 10.80
C PHE A 150 -15.95 12.99 9.70
N LYS A 151 -15.69 13.38 8.46
CA LYS A 151 -16.05 12.64 7.25
C LYS A 151 -14.81 12.38 6.40
N THR A 152 -14.86 11.32 5.62
CA THR A 152 -13.76 10.95 4.73
C THR A 152 -14.25 10.79 3.30
N PHE A 153 -13.41 11.12 2.34
CA PHE A 153 -13.68 10.94 0.91
C PHE A 153 -12.38 10.97 0.11
N ARG A 154 -12.51 10.69 -1.18
CA ARG A 154 -11.39 10.59 -2.12
C ARG A 154 -11.48 11.71 -3.14
N LEU A 155 -10.35 12.25 -3.54
CA LEU A 155 -10.25 13.11 -4.71
C LEU A 155 -9.28 12.50 -5.69
N HIS A 156 -9.59 12.66 -6.98
CA HIS A 156 -8.77 12.19 -8.09
C HIS A 156 -8.00 13.36 -8.72
N SER A 157 -7.00 13.04 -9.55
CA SER A 157 -6.23 14.00 -10.35
C SER A 157 -5.63 15.18 -9.55
N PRO A 158 -4.69 14.97 -8.60
CA PRO A 158 -4.06 13.70 -8.19
C PRO A 158 -4.86 12.94 -7.11
N GLU A 159 -4.50 11.67 -6.88
CA GLU A 159 -5.11 10.81 -5.86
C GLU A 159 -4.85 11.33 -4.45
N ARG A 160 -5.92 11.50 -3.69
CA ARG A 160 -5.90 12.07 -2.34
C ARG A 160 -6.95 11.41 -1.46
N PHE A 161 -6.54 11.04 -0.26
CA PHE A 161 -7.47 10.74 0.81
C PHE A 161 -7.68 11.98 1.67
N VAL A 162 -8.94 12.35 1.90
CA VAL A 162 -9.31 13.57 2.62
C VAL A 162 -10.06 13.22 3.88
N VAL A 163 -9.70 13.87 4.97
CA VAL A 163 -10.44 13.88 6.24
C VAL A 163 -10.86 15.31 6.54
N ASP A 164 -12.17 15.57 6.53
CA ASP A 164 -12.73 16.84 7.00
C ASP A 164 -13.18 16.66 8.44
N ILE A 165 -12.66 17.48 9.34
CA ILE A 165 -12.94 17.46 10.77
C ILE A 165 -13.76 18.70 11.11
N ALA A 166 -15.01 18.50 11.53
CA ALA A 166 -15.87 19.60 11.92
C ALA A 166 -15.25 20.38 13.08
N HIS A 167 -15.40 21.71 13.06
CA HIS A 167 -15.02 22.51 14.20
C HIS A 167 -15.85 22.10 15.42
N PRO A 168 -15.24 22.02 16.61
CA PRO A 168 -16.00 21.78 17.81
C PRO A 168 -17.06 22.88 17.92
N MET A 169 -18.32 22.48 18.12
CA MET A 169 -19.35 23.43 18.52
C MET A 169 -18.81 24.16 19.74
N ALA A 170 -18.79 25.49 19.71
CA ALA A 170 -18.50 26.27 20.91
C ALA A 170 -19.58 25.90 21.92
N GLY A 171 -19.24 25.02 22.86
CA GLY A 171 -20.17 24.68 23.93
C GLY A 171 -20.49 25.94 24.69
N CYS A 172 -21.76 26.32 24.78
CA CYS A 172 -22.21 26.99 25.98
C CYS A 172 -21.86 26.04 27.13
N GLY A 173 -21.04 26.53 28.07
CA GLY A 173 -20.42 25.71 29.11
C GLY A 173 -21.43 24.91 29.92
N ALA A 174 -20.98 23.75 30.39
CA ALA A 174 -21.55 23.08 31.54
C ALA A 174 -20.66 23.38 32.75
#